data_AF-A0A969XJ38-F1
#
_entry.id   AF-A0A969XJ38-F1
#
_cell.length_a   1.000
_cell.length_b   1.000
_cell.length_c   1.000
_cell.angle_alpha   90.00
_cell.angle_beta   90.00
_cell.angle_gamma   90.00
#
_symmetry.space_group_name_H-M   'P 1'
#
loop_
_entity.id
_entity.type
_entity.pdbx_description
1 polymer ?
#
loop_
_entity_poly.entity_id
_entity_poly.type
_entity_poly.pdbx_seq_one_letter_code
_entity_poly.pdbx_strand_id
1 'polypeptide(L)'
;MHRSRCRSLVTVAYLLVLVALGLTGCQIPGAGGPAPTEPAEAAAPVEPTPTKEPVILTVLGESFTLATLQALEQAAVTVGGTDYAGVGLGAVLEAAGSDVSDVALVASDGYAANVTVAEITDECLLAYAKGGALDAVMPGMSKSTWVRGVVEIRAGKPAAPAEGTTPSESAGADDVPLGGPVSLVDAAGRTVELESLPRRVVVVGRGPHMALHLLYMFPEGRDRLVGTESRSATASDFLPFVDPRFEQVPTLDAHPNVEQIATLAPDLVIMKGIAEDETADALAQIDIPVLYVGLETVEEFFTDLANVGAVLGNPERADEIAAFYRSRLDRLSERTAEVPNDDRPRVLLLEYSDRGGEVAVQVPARTWMQTVEVEKAGGHPVWLDSAAPTDGWTVVNLEQIARWDPDMIFVIVWYTLDPQEIIEGLQANPQWAALRAVQDGDLYAFPQDIFGWDQPEPRWILGMNWLATHIHPERFEDVDMHGEVMAYFRTLYGMEPAAIERDILPRVRMHVR
;
A
#
# COMPACT_ATOMS: atom_id res chain seq x y z
N MET A 1 46.46 25.19 39.84
CA MET A 1 47.81 24.59 39.68
C MET A 1 47.83 23.24 40.41
N HIS A 2 48.44 22.19 39.81
CA HIS A 2 48.95 20.89 40.37
C HIS A 2 48.27 20.25 41.62
N ARG A 3 48.11 18.92 41.77
CA ARG A 3 48.44 17.71 40.97
C ARG A 3 47.71 16.48 41.55
N SER A 4 47.26 15.57 40.69
CA SER A 4 47.35 14.08 40.78
C SER A 4 47.11 13.30 42.11
N ARG A 5 46.21 12.29 42.10
CA ARG A 5 46.58 10.83 41.99
C ARG A 5 45.43 9.81 42.15
N CYS A 6 45.43 8.84 41.22
CA CYS A 6 45.14 7.39 41.33
C CYS A 6 43.79 6.83 41.86
N ARG A 7 43.14 6.05 40.99
CA ARG A 7 42.25 4.91 41.32
C ARG A 7 43.08 3.61 41.42
N SER A 8 42.61 2.61 42.17
CA SER A 8 43.16 1.24 42.20
C SER A 8 42.11 0.21 41.77
N LEU A 9 42.58 -0.91 41.21
CA LEU A 9 41.78 -2.03 40.70
C LEU A 9 41.36 -3.00 41.81
N VAL A 10 40.34 -3.82 41.51
CA VAL A 10 40.18 -5.18 42.05
C VAL A 10 39.84 -6.12 40.88
N THR A 11 40.50 -7.27 40.83
CA THR A 11 40.34 -8.31 39.81
C THR A 11 40.14 -9.65 40.50
N VAL A 12 39.16 -10.46 40.09
CA VAL A 12 39.08 -11.91 40.38
C VAL A 12 38.53 -12.62 39.14
N ALA A 13 39.08 -13.79 38.82
CA ALA A 13 38.69 -14.66 37.71
C ALA A 13 38.46 -16.09 38.23
N TYR A 14 37.65 -16.92 37.54
CA TYR A 14 37.68 -18.37 37.72
C TYR A 14 37.25 -19.16 36.47
N LEU A 15 37.85 -20.37 36.33
CA LEU A 15 37.60 -21.37 35.28
C LEU A 15 36.35 -22.24 35.54
N LEU A 16 35.84 -22.89 34.50
CA LEU A 16 35.02 -24.11 34.62
C LEU A 16 35.18 -25.04 33.39
N VAL A 17 35.44 -26.32 33.66
CA VAL A 17 35.43 -27.46 32.70
C VAL A 17 34.93 -28.68 33.47
N LEU A 18 34.03 -29.49 32.88
CA LEU A 18 33.75 -30.85 33.34
C LEU A 18 33.15 -31.72 32.22
N VAL A 19 33.44 -33.02 32.26
CA VAL A 19 33.06 -34.07 31.30
C VAL A 19 32.51 -35.26 32.08
N ALA A 20 31.51 -35.99 31.55
CA ALA A 20 31.08 -37.28 32.10
C ALA A 20 30.59 -38.26 31.02
N LEU A 21 30.79 -39.56 31.26
CA LEU A 21 30.54 -40.69 30.36
C LEU A 21 29.77 -41.80 31.10
N GLY A 22 28.80 -42.43 30.42
CA GLY A 22 28.69 -43.90 30.32
C GLY A 22 28.04 -44.78 31.41
N LEU A 23 26.92 -45.40 31.02
CA LEU A 23 26.62 -46.86 31.05
C LEU A 23 25.99 -47.58 32.28
N THR A 24 25.17 -48.61 31.95
CA THR A 24 24.64 -49.75 32.73
C THR A 24 23.60 -49.46 33.84
N GLY A 25 22.57 -50.28 34.12
CA GLY A 25 22.01 -51.47 33.45
C GLY A 25 21.50 -52.55 34.44
N CYS A 26 20.21 -52.94 34.42
CA CYS A 26 19.65 -54.06 35.22
C CYS A 26 18.30 -54.60 34.66
N GLN A 27 17.96 -55.87 34.95
CA GLN A 27 16.81 -56.61 34.37
C GLN A 27 15.84 -57.25 35.40
N ILE A 28 14.56 -57.27 35.01
CA ILE A 28 13.33 -58.09 35.30
C ILE A 28 13.38 -59.33 36.23
N PRO A 29 12.23 -59.75 36.85
CA PRO A 29 11.13 -60.52 36.18
C PRO A 29 9.67 -60.08 36.58
N GLY A 30 8.56 -60.49 35.94
CA GLY A 30 8.34 -61.19 34.65
C GLY A 30 7.28 -62.33 34.66
N ALA A 31 6.00 -62.11 34.26
CA ALA A 31 4.98 -63.19 34.07
C ALA A 31 3.74 -62.82 33.19
N GLY A 32 3.30 -63.73 32.30
CA GLY A 32 1.93 -63.80 31.71
C GLY A 32 1.74 -63.45 30.21
N GLY A 33 1.43 -64.44 29.35
CA GLY A 33 1.12 -64.26 27.90
C GLY A 33 -0.38 -64.10 27.57
N PRO A 34 -0.87 -64.25 26.31
CA PRO A 34 -0.39 -65.21 25.28
C PRO A 34 -0.38 -64.77 23.78
N ALA A 35 0.15 -65.68 22.94
CA ALA A 35 0.00 -65.85 21.47
C ALA A 35 0.60 -64.80 20.48
N PRO A 36 1.19 -65.24 19.34
CA PRO A 36 1.95 -64.37 18.44
C PRO A 36 1.13 -63.86 17.24
N THR A 37 1.11 -62.55 17.04
CA THR A 37 0.95 -61.92 15.71
C THR A 37 2.32 -61.79 15.03
N GLU A 38 2.32 -61.71 13.70
CA GLU A 38 3.53 -61.64 12.87
C GLU A 38 4.47 -60.50 13.29
N PRO A 39 5.81 -60.68 13.18
CA PRO A 39 6.74 -59.60 13.41
C PRO A 39 6.53 -58.52 12.35
N ALA A 40 6.11 -57.33 12.80
CA ALA A 40 6.11 -56.15 11.95
C ALA A 40 7.53 -55.93 11.39
N GLU A 41 7.61 -55.71 10.09
CA GLU A 41 8.84 -55.49 9.36
C GLU A 41 9.62 -54.34 10.00
N ALA A 42 10.84 -54.64 10.47
CA ALA A 42 11.68 -53.64 11.11
C ALA A 42 12.08 -52.60 10.06
N ALA A 43 11.48 -51.40 10.15
CA ALA A 43 11.81 -50.29 9.28
C ALA A 43 13.34 -50.09 9.27
N ALA A 44 13.93 -50.19 8.08
CA ALA A 44 15.33 -49.89 7.86
C ALA A 44 15.65 -48.48 8.38
N PRO A 45 16.88 -48.21 8.86
CA PRO A 45 17.26 -46.85 9.21
C PRO A 45 17.01 -45.94 8.00
N VAL A 46 16.13 -44.96 8.17
CA VAL A 46 15.83 -43.98 7.14
C VAL A 46 17.13 -43.27 6.81
N GLU A 47 17.65 -43.50 5.60
CA GLU A 47 18.78 -42.73 5.09
C GLU A 47 18.42 -41.24 5.19
N PRO A 48 19.35 -40.36 5.63
CA PRO A 48 19.04 -38.95 5.74
C PRO A 48 18.58 -38.46 4.38
N THR A 49 17.29 -38.10 4.29
CA THR A 49 16.69 -37.64 3.05
C THR A 49 17.55 -36.49 2.54
N PRO A 50 18.06 -36.55 1.29
CA PRO A 50 18.93 -35.50 0.79
C PRO A 50 18.15 -34.19 0.89
N THR A 51 18.64 -33.29 1.74
CA THR A 51 18.10 -31.93 1.84
C THR A 51 18.23 -31.32 0.46
N LYS A 52 17.11 -31.25 -0.27
CA LYS A 52 17.02 -30.47 -1.50
C LYS A 52 17.59 -29.09 -1.18
N GLU A 53 18.60 -28.67 -1.94
CA GLU A 53 19.08 -27.31 -1.85
C GLU A 53 17.89 -26.35 -2.04
N PRO A 54 17.86 -25.21 -1.31
CA PRO A 54 16.79 -24.25 -1.49
C PRO A 54 16.77 -23.76 -2.94
N VAL A 55 15.57 -23.65 -3.48
CA VAL A 55 15.33 -22.91 -4.74
C VAL A 55 15.62 -21.44 -4.43
N ILE A 56 16.47 -20.82 -5.24
CA ILE A 56 16.86 -19.40 -5.08
C ILE A 56 16.39 -18.54 -6.26
N LEU A 57 15.93 -19.17 -7.34
CA LEU A 57 15.41 -18.50 -8.52
C LEU A 57 14.35 -19.40 -9.19
N THR A 58 13.22 -18.83 -9.57
CA THR A 58 12.24 -19.48 -10.46
C THR A 58 12.26 -18.78 -11.82
N VAL A 59 12.44 -19.52 -12.91
CA VAL A 59 12.53 -18.96 -14.27
C VAL A 59 11.52 -19.66 -15.17
N LEU A 60 10.52 -18.90 -15.65
CA LEU A 60 9.46 -19.38 -16.54
C LEU A 60 8.69 -20.62 -15.99
N GLY A 61 8.66 -20.75 -14.67
CA GLY A 61 8.06 -21.89 -13.93
C GLY A 61 9.06 -22.95 -13.47
N GLU A 62 10.26 -22.99 -14.06
CA GLU A 62 11.33 -23.92 -13.67
C GLU A 62 12.11 -23.42 -12.44
N SER A 63 12.55 -24.34 -11.58
CA SER A 63 13.16 -24.03 -10.28
C SER A 63 14.66 -24.28 -10.27
N PHE A 64 15.44 -23.26 -9.93
CA PHE A 64 16.90 -23.28 -9.91
C PHE A 64 17.46 -23.15 -8.48
N THR A 65 18.42 -24.00 -8.14
CA THR A 65 19.28 -23.90 -6.95
C THR A 65 20.60 -23.24 -7.30
N LEU A 66 21.38 -22.81 -6.29
CA LEU A 66 22.71 -22.24 -6.51
C LEU A 66 23.63 -23.18 -7.30
N ALA A 67 23.64 -24.48 -7.00
CA ALA A 67 24.46 -25.44 -7.72
C ALA A 67 24.03 -25.59 -9.20
N THR A 68 22.73 -25.49 -9.49
CA THR A 68 22.25 -25.53 -10.89
C THR A 68 22.65 -24.28 -11.67
N LEU A 69 22.56 -23.08 -11.07
CA LEU A 69 22.99 -21.84 -11.71
C LEU A 69 24.51 -21.79 -11.93
N GLN A 70 25.29 -22.32 -10.99
CA GLN A 70 26.76 -22.43 -11.11
C GLN A 70 27.23 -23.47 -12.14
N ALA A 71 26.34 -24.37 -12.58
CA ALA A 71 26.62 -25.36 -13.63
C ALA A 71 26.31 -24.84 -15.05
N LEU A 72 25.59 -23.71 -15.18
CA LEU A 72 25.36 -23.02 -16.44
C LEU A 72 26.57 -22.16 -16.86
N GLU A 73 26.51 -21.52 -18.02
CA GLU A 73 27.56 -20.61 -18.48
C GLU A 73 27.69 -19.39 -17.55
N GLN A 74 28.88 -19.21 -16.97
CA GLN A 74 29.18 -18.12 -16.05
C GLN A 74 29.73 -16.92 -16.81
N ALA A 75 29.28 -15.72 -16.43
CA ALA A 75 29.66 -14.46 -17.03
C ALA A 75 30.31 -13.52 -15.98
N ALA A 76 31.09 -12.56 -16.46
CA ALA A 76 31.65 -11.50 -15.63
C ALA A 76 31.80 -10.20 -16.45
N VAL A 77 31.49 -9.06 -15.84
CA VAL A 77 31.54 -7.74 -16.49
C VAL A 77 31.96 -6.65 -15.50
N THR A 78 32.71 -5.65 -15.98
CA THR A 78 33.08 -4.46 -15.20
C THR A 78 32.24 -3.26 -15.65
N VAL A 79 31.39 -2.73 -14.78
CA VAL A 79 30.58 -1.53 -15.07
C VAL A 79 30.81 -0.45 -14.03
N GLY A 80 31.11 0.76 -14.47
CA GLY A 80 31.36 1.92 -13.60
C GLY A 80 32.56 1.75 -12.66
N GLY A 81 33.47 0.82 -12.95
CA GLY A 81 34.60 0.46 -12.08
C GLY A 81 34.27 -0.58 -11.00
N THR A 82 33.09 -1.21 -11.06
CA THR A 82 32.72 -2.35 -10.21
C THR A 82 32.72 -3.63 -11.05
N ASP A 83 33.41 -4.66 -10.57
CA ASP A 83 33.43 -5.99 -11.18
C ASP A 83 32.26 -6.84 -10.66
N TYR A 84 31.50 -7.43 -11.58
CA TYR A 84 30.40 -8.36 -11.30
C TYR A 84 30.74 -9.74 -11.87
N ALA A 85 30.39 -10.79 -11.14
CA ALA A 85 30.53 -12.18 -11.57
C ALA A 85 29.27 -12.97 -11.21
N GLY A 86 28.81 -13.81 -12.13
CA GLY A 86 27.48 -14.42 -12.05
C GLY A 86 27.25 -15.50 -13.10
N VAL A 87 26.00 -15.91 -13.24
CA VAL A 87 25.53 -16.73 -14.36
C VAL A 87 25.02 -15.83 -15.48
N GLY A 88 25.35 -16.14 -16.74
CA GLY A 88 24.88 -15.37 -17.90
C GLY A 88 23.36 -15.48 -18.05
N LEU A 89 22.66 -14.36 -18.24
CA LEU A 89 21.19 -14.35 -18.25
C LEU A 89 20.62 -15.13 -19.43
N GLY A 90 21.25 -15.05 -20.60
CA GLY A 90 20.87 -15.85 -21.78
C GLY A 90 20.90 -17.36 -21.49
N ALA A 91 21.95 -17.85 -20.83
CA ALA A 91 22.08 -19.26 -20.46
C ALA A 91 21.03 -19.72 -19.42
N VAL A 92 20.62 -18.83 -18.51
CA VAL A 92 19.52 -19.09 -17.56
C VAL A 92 18.18 -19.22 -18.29
N LEU A 93 17.90 -18.34 -19.26
CA LEU A 93 16.68 -18.38 -20.06
C LEU A 93 16.63 -19.59 -20.99
N GLU A 94 17.75 -19.93 -21.65
CA GLU A 94 17.87 -21.12 -22.49
C GLU A 94 17.63 -22.40 -21.68
N ALA A 95 18.22 -22.49 -20.47
CA ALA A 95 18.03 -23.62 -19.58
C ALA A 95 16.58 -23.78 -19.05
N ALA A 96 15.81 -22.68 -18.97
CA ALA A 96 14.41 -22.69 -18.56
C ALA A 96 13.43 -23.03 -19.72
N GLY A 97 13.86 -22.85 -20.97
CA GLY A 97 13.20 -23.43 -22.16
C GLY A 97 11.79 -22.91 -22.47
N SER A 98 11.67 -21.72 -23.07
CA SER A 98 10.45 -21.27 -23.77
C SER A 98 10.74 -20.15 -24.77
N ASP A 99 10.03 -20.12 -25.90
CA ASP A 99 10.03 -19.00 -26.85
C ASP A 99 9.23 -17.82 -26.28
N VAL A 100 9.88 -16.98 -25.47
CA VAL A 100 9.32 -15.71 -24.98
C VAL A 100 10.10 -14.54 -25.58
N SER A 101 9.40 -13.51 -26.06
CA SER A 101 10.03 -12.29 -26.61
C SER A 101 10.54 -11.36 -25.51
N ASP A 102 9.93 -11.42 -24.33
CA ASP A 102 10.16 -10.52 -23.22
C ASP A 102 10.08 -11.28 -21.90
N VAL A 103 10.86 -10.87 -20.91
CA VAL A 103 10.88 -11.45 -19.56
C VAL A 103 10.81 -10.35 -18.50
N ALA A 104 10.06 -10.61 -17.42
CA ALA A 104 10.02 -9.76 -16.24
C ALA A 104 10.94 -10.33 -15.17
N LEU A 105 11.97 -9.57 -14.78
CA LEU A 105 12.88 -9.88 -13.68
C LEU A 105 12.27 -9.33 -12.39
N VAL A 106 11.96 -10.19 -11.42
CA VAL A 106 11.21 -9.85 -10.20
C VAL A 106 12.09 -10.05 -8.97
N ALA A 107 12.23 -8.99 -8.18
CA ALA A 107 12.95 -8.95 -6.92
C ALA A 107 12.11 -9.47 -5.74
N SER A 108 12.81 -9.88 -4.69
CA SER A 108 12.24 -10.25 -3.39
C SER A 108 11.48 -9.13 -2.65
N ASP A 109 11.71 -7.86 -3.01
CA ASP A 109 10.94 -6.71 -2.51
C ASP A 109 9.71 -6.36 -3.38
N GLY A 110 9.45 -7.15 -4.43
CA GLY A 110 8.35 -6.97 -5.37
C GLY A 110 8.67 -6.04 -6.55
N TYR A 111 9.84 -5.42 -6.62
CA TYR A 111 10.26 -4.67 -7.81
C TYR A 111 10.33 -5.58 -9.03
N ALA A 112 9.81 -5.14 -10.18
CA ALA A 112 9.87 -5.91 -11.42
C ALA A 112 10.28 -5.04 -12.61
N ALA A 113 11.22 -5.53 -13.43
CA ALA A 113 11.64 -4.88 -14.66
C ALA A 113 11.44 -5.81 -15.87
N ASN A 114 10.77 -5.32 -16.91
CA ASN A 114 10.67 -6.01 -18.19
C ASN A 114 11.98 -5.82 -18.99
N VAL A 115 12.43 -6.89 -19.63
CA VAL A 115 13.61 -6.97 -20.49
C VAL A 115 13.21 -7.73 -21.75
N THR A 116 13.34 -7.09 -22.91
CA THR A 116 13.12 -7.77 -24.20
C THR A 116 14.29 -8.73 -24.45
N VAL A 117 13.99 -10.01 -24.68
CA VAL A 117 14.99 -11.09 -24.77
C VAL A 117 15.98 -10.87 -25.92
N ALA A 118 15.53 -10.25 -27.01
CA ALA A 118 16.38 -9.88 -28.14
C ALA A 118 17.40 -8.77 -27.85
N GLU A 119 17.27 -8.05 -26.72
CA GLU A 119 18.21 -7.02 -26.26
C GLU A 119 19.21 -7.54 -25.22
N ILE A 120 19.04 -8.79 -24.74
CA ILE A 120 19.96 -9.42 -23.79
C ILE A 120 21.26 -9.75 -24.52
N THR A 121 22.38 -9.26 -23.98
CA THR A 121 23.74 -9.50 -24.50
C THR A 121 24.50 -10.50 -23.64
N ASP A 122 25.63 -11.00 -24.14
CA ASP A 122 26.54 -11.87 -23.38
C ASP A 122 27.14 -11.18 -22.12
N GLU A 123 27.01 -9.85 -22.01
CA GLU A 123 27.42 -9.08 -20.82
C GLU A 123 26.31 -9.00 -19.75
N CYS A 124 25.07 -9.39 -20.07
CA CYS A 124 23.93 -9.39 -19.15
C CYS A 124 23.95 -10.64 -18.26
N LEU A 125 23.96 -10.46 -16.94
CA LEU A 125 24.14 -11.56 -15.99
C LEU A 125 23.35 -11.40 -14.68
N LEU A 126 23.15 -12.52 -13.98
CA LEU A 126 22.69 -12.54 -12.59
C LEU A 126 23.91 -12.71 -11.69
N ALA A 127 24.36 -11.60 -11.10
CA ALA A 127 25.53 -11.55 -10.23
C ALA A 127 25.26 -12.18 -8.86
N TYR A 128 26.21 -12.96 -8.34
CA TYR A 128 26.11 -13.53 -7.00
C TYR A 128 26.41 -12.47 -5.94
N ALA A 129 25.36 -11.91 -5.33
CA ALA A 129 25.47 -10.88 -4.30
C ALA A 129 25.73 -11.47 -2.90
N LYS A 130 26.13 -10.59 -1.96
CA LYS A 130 26.32 -11.00 -0.56
C LYS A 130 25.00 -11.44 0.06
N GLY A 131 25.02 -12.56 0.78
CA GLY A 131 23.82 -13.14 1.39
C GLY A 131 23.09 -14.16 0.50
N GLY A 132 23.59 -14.45 -0.71
CA GLY A 132 22.99 -15.45 -1.61
C GLY A 132 21.91 -14.90 -2.54
N ALA A 133 21.70 -13.58 -2.53
CA ALA A 133 20.86 -12.89 -3.50
C ALA A 133 21.48 -12.88 -4.91
N LEU A 134 20.63 -12.72 -5.93
CA LEU A 134 21.02 -12.57 -7.33
C LEU A 134 20.71 -11.15 -7.79
N ASP A 135 21.71 -10.40 -8.24
CA ASP A 135 21.52 -9.04 -8.77
C ASP A 135 21.62 -9.06 -10.30
N ALA A 136 20.57 -8.66 -11.00
CA ALA A 136 20.60 -8.45 -12.45
C ALA A 136 21.49 -7.26 -12.81
N VAL A 137 22.49 -7.54 -13.63
CA VAL A 137 23.48 -6.58 -14.15
C VAL A 137 23.26 -6.48 -15.65
N MET A 138 22.86 -5.31 -16.13
CA MET A 138 22.41 -5.10 -17.53
C MET A 138 23.21 -4.00 -18.25
N PRO A 139 24.46 -4.27 -18.64
CA PRO A 139 25.26 -3.31 -19.40
C PRO A 139 24.55 -2.93 -20.71
N GLY A 140 24.59 -1.66 -21.07
CA GLY A 140 23.92 -1.14 -22.28
C GLY A 140 22.41 -0.91 -22.17
N MET A 141 21.73 -1.45 -21.15
CA MET A 141 20.29 -1.22 -20.92
C MET A 141 20.01 -0.08 -19.93
N SER A 142 18.73 0.30 -19.80
CA SER A 142 18.27 1.26 -18.78
C SER A 142 18.69 0.82 -17.37
N LYS A 143 19.00 1.77 -16.49
CA LYS A 143 19.26 1.47 -15.06
C LYS A 143 18.07 0.84 -14.34
N SER A 144 16.85 0.96 -14.86
CA SER A 144 15.67 0.27 -14.32
C SER A 144 15.70 -1.25 -14.55
N THR A 145 16.46 -1.78 -15.51
CA THR A 145 16.60 -3.24 -15.68
C THR A 145 17.63 -3.86 -14.73
N TRP A 146 18.30 -3.05 -13.91
CA TRP A 146 19.28 -3.47 -12.90
C TRP A 146 18.59 -3.83 -11.58
N VAL A 147 17.94 -5.00 -11.58
CA VAL A 147 17.16 -5.50 -10.45
C VAL A 147 18.06 -6.11 -9.37
N ARG A 148 17.90 -5.73 -8.11
CA ARG A 148 18.58 -6.38 -6.98
C ARG A 148 17.74 -7.49 -6.36
N GLY A 149 18.37 -8.55 -5.89
CA GLY A 149 17.69 -9.64 -5.20
C GLY A 149 16.58 -10.31 -6.01
N VAL A 150 16.83 -10.58 -7.29
CA VAL A 150 15.98 -11.33 -8.21
C VAL A 150 15.69 -12.72 -7.65
N VAL A 151 14.40 -13.07 -7.57
CA VAL A 151 13.90 -14.38 -7.11
C VAL A 151 12.99 -15.06 -8.13
N GLU A 152 12.39 -14.30 -9.05
CA GLU A 152 11.60 -14.83 -10.17
C GLU A 152 11.99 -14.14 -11.48
N ILE A 153 11.98 -14.91 -12.57
CA ILE A 153 12.00 -14.41 -13.94
C ILE A 153 10.81 -15.05 -14.65
N ARG A 154 9.83 -14.27 -15.07
CA ARG A 154 8.61 -14.79 -15.72
C ARG A 154 8.42 -14.18 -17.10
N ALA A 155 7.47 -14.71 -17.88
CA ALA A 155 7.13 -14.15 -19.18
C ALA A 155 6.73 -12.66 -19.00
N GLY A 156 7.43 -11.77 -19.70
CA GLY A 156 7.18 -10.34 -19.69
C GLY A 156 5.96 -10.01 -20.55
N LYS A 157 5.31 -8.88 -20.24
CA LYS A 157 4.36 -8.28 -21.19
C LYS A 157 5.22 -7.69 -22.33
N PRO A 158 4.92 -7.98 -23.61
CA PRO A 158 5.74 -7.47 -24.69
C PRO A 158 5.86 -5.96 -24.62
N ALA A 159 7.09 -5.46 -24.68
CA ALA A 159 7.32 -4.03 -24.77
C ALA A 159 6.59 -3.52 -26.03
N ALA A 160 5.65 -2.58 -25.85
CA ALA A 160 5.06 -1.91 -26.99
C ALA A 160 6.21 -1.26 -27.78
N PRO A 161 6.33 -1.52 -29.10
CA PRO A 161 7.48 -1.04 -29.85
C PRO A 161 7.57 0.47 -29.74
N ALA A 162 8.75 0.97 -29.40
CA ALA A 162 9.05 2.39 -29.34
C ALA A 162 9.08 2.98 -30.76
N GLU A 163 7.90 3.10 -31.38
CA GLU A 163 7.74 3.84 -32.63
C GLU A 163 8.01 5.32 -32.35
N GLY A 164 9.16 5.79 -32.85
CA GLY A 164 9.55 7.19 -32.84
C GLY A 164 8.51 8.03 -33.57
N THR A 165 7.51 8.48 -32.82
CA THR A 165 6.39 9.25 -33.35
C THR A 165 6.86 10.69 -33.53
N THR A 166 7.41 10.99 -34.70
CA THR A 166 7.41 12.35 -35.24
C THR A 166 6.00 12.92 -35.07
N PRO A 167 5.81 14.14 -34.52
CA PRO A 167 4.47 14.65 -34.26
C PRO A 167 3.65 14.71 -35.55
N SER A 168 2.64 13.85 -35.66
CA SER A 168 1.67 13.92 -36.75
C SER A 168 0.64 14.98 -36.38
N GLU A 169 0.66 16.12 -37.07
CA GLU A 169 -0.42 17.10 -37.02
C GLU A 169 -1.75 16.41 -37.40
N SER A 170 -2.59 16.13 -36.41
CA SER A 170 -4.02 15.88 -36.61
C SER A 170 -4.85 17.07 -36.13
N ALA A 171 -4.52 18.26 -36.65
CA ALA A 171 -5.37 19.44 -36.51
C ALA A 171 -6.76 19.13 -37.09
N GLY A 172 -7.80 19.17 -36.26
CA GLY A 172 -9.17 18.87 -36.70
C GLY A 172 -10.21 18.53 -35.62
N ALA A 173 -9.80 18.04 -34.45
CA ALA A 173 -10.71 17.72 -33.34
C ALA A 173 -10.35 18.42 -32.02
N ASP A 174 -9.06 18.59 -31.74
CA ASP A 174 -8.57 19.15 -30.46
C ASP A 174 -8.55 20.69 -30.41
N ASP A 175 -8.64 21.38 -31.56
CA ASP A 175 -8.56 22.85 -31.67
C ASP A 175 -9.86 23.62 -31.33
N VAL A 176 -11.00 22.93 -31.14
CA VAL A 176 -12.27 23.60 -30.80
C VAL A 176 -12.33 23.77 -29.28
N PRO A 177 -12.41 24.98 -28.69
CA PRO A 177 -12.47 25.15 -27.24
C PRO A 177 -13.61 24.32 -26.61
N LEU A 178 -13.29 23.55 -25.57
CA LEU A 178 -14.29 22.79 -24.84
C LEU A 178 -14.92 23.69 -23.77
N GLY A 179 -16.21 23.99 -23.88
CA GLY A 179 -16.88 24.92 -22.96
C GLY A 179 -16.42 26.38 -23.11
N GLY A 180 -16.45 27.12 -22.01
CA GLY A 180 -15.98 28.51 -21.91
C GLY A 180 -14.99 28.67 -20.75
N PRO A 181 -14.55 29.91 -20.46
CA PRO A 181 -13.53 30.14 -19.44
C PRO A 181 -14.02 29.80 -18.03
N VAL A 182 -13.12 29.25 -17.22
CA VAL A 182 -13.33 28.90 -15.80
C VAL A 182 -12.31 29.66 -14.96
N SER A 183 -12.76 30.27 -13.86
CA SER A 183 -11.90 30.91 -12.86
C SER A 183 -12.38 30.46 -11.47
N LEU A 184 -11.46 29.93 -10.67
CA LEU A 184 -11.73 29.37 -9.34
C LEU A 184 -10.56 29.61 -8.38
N VAL A 185 -10.75 29.30 -7.10
CA VAL A 185 -9.66 29.29 -6.10
C VAL A 185 -9.33 27.86 -5.72
N ASP A 186 -8.08 27.45 -5.90
CA ASP A 186 -7.60 26.10 -5.59
C ASP A 186 -7.25 25.91 -4.10
N ALA A 187 -6.89 24.68 -3.70
CA ALA A 187 -6.55 24.37 -2.31
C ALA A 187 -5.26 25.04 -1.80
N ALA A 188 -4.42 25.58 -2.69
CA ALA A 188 -3.28 26.43 -2.32
C ALA A 188 -3.65 27.92 -2.21
N GLY A 189 -4.94 28.26 -2.36
CA GLY A 189 -5.44 29.63 -2.27
C GLY A 189 -5.20 30.46 -3.53
N ARG A 190 -4.86 29.83 -4.67
CA ARG A 190 -4.48 30.50 -5.91
C ARG A 190 -5.68 30.62 -6.84
N THR A 191 -5.74 31.71 -7.60
CA THR A 191 -6.71 31.83 -8.70
C THR A 191 -6.22 31.02 -9.89
N VAL A 192 -6.93 29.96 -10.23
CA VAL A 192 -6.69 29.15 -11.44
C VAL A 192 -7.65 29.65 -12.51
N GLU A 193 -7.10 30.15 -13.61
CA GLU A 193 -7.86 30.63 -14.77
C GLU A 193 -7.57 29.74 -15.99
N LEU A 194 -8.63 29.21 -16.61
CA LEU A 194 -8.58 28.38 -17.81
C LEU A 194 -9.45 29.03 -18.88
N GLU A 195 -8.90 29.31 -20.06
CA GLU A 195 -9.66 29.89 -21.19
C GLU A 195 -10.70 28.92 -21.77
N SER A 196 -10.49 27.61 -21.59
CA SER A 196 -11.44 26.53 -21.90
C SER A 196 -11.23 25.35 -20.97
N LEU A 197 -12.21 24.46 -20.89
CA LEU A 197 -12.10 23.21 -20.13
C LEU A 197 -10.98 22.33 -20.72
N PRO A 198 -10.12 21.71 -19.89
CA PRO A 198 -9.04 20.84 -20.35
C PRO A 198 -9.61 19.58 -21.01
N ARG A 199 -8.92 19.08 -22.03
CA ARG A 199 -9.12 17.75 -22.64
C ARG A 199 -8.15 16.71 -22.09
N ARG A 200 -6.96 17.15 -21.67
CA ARG A 200 -5.82 16.31 -21.30
C ARG A 200 -5.43 16.63 -19.86
N VAL A 201 -5.84 15.77 -18.93
CA VAL A 201 -5.58 15.90 -17.50
C VAL A 201 -4.48 14.92 -17.10
N VAL A 202 -3.53 15.39 -16.28
CA VAL A 202 -2.50 14.55 -15.67
C VAL A 202 -2.56 14.68 -14.15
N VAL A 203 -2.44 13.57 -13.41
CA VAL A 203 -2.49 13.58 -11.93
C VAL A 203 -1.15 13.16 -11.34
N VAL A 204 -0.48 14.06 -10.62
CA VAL A 204 0.85 13.83 -10.02
C VAL A 204 0.97 14.46 -8.63
N GLY A 205 2.11 14.33 -7.98
CA GLY A 205 2.38 14.92 -6.67
C GLY A 205 2.17 13.95 -5.51
N ARG A 206 2.01 14.48 -4.29
CA ARG A 206 1.88 13.65 -3.08
C ARG A 206 0.50 12.99 -3.03
N GLY A 207 0.42 11.67 -2.84
CA GLY A 207 -0.85 10.95 -2.77
C GLY A 207 -1.70 11.04 -4.06
N PRO A 208 -1.13 10.75 -5.25
CA PRO A 208 -1.82 11.00 -6.52
C PRO A 208 -3.13 10.20 -6.64
N HIS A 209 -3.16 8.98 -6.08
CA HIS A 209 -4.37 8.13 -6.03
C HIS A 209 -5.58 8.85 -5.40
N MET A 210 -5.40 9.73 -4.42
CA MET A 210 -6.50 10.43 -3.73
C MET A 210 -7.19 11.43 -4.67
N ALA A 211 -6.40 12.24 -5.38
CA ALA A 211 -6.88 13.17 -6.40
C ALA A 211 -7.45 12.42 -7.62
N LEU A 212 -6.82 11.29 -7.98
CA LEU A 212 -7.22 10.42 -9.08
C LEU A 212 -8.58 9.74 -8.82
N HIS A 213 -8.81 9.24 -7.60
CA HIS A 213 -10.10 8.69 -7.18
C HIS A 213 -11.20 9.76 -7.22
N LEU A 214 -10.93 10.98 -6.75
CA LEU A 214 -11.85 12.12 -6.90
C LEU A 214 -12.17 12.40 -8.38
N LEU A 215 -11.15 12.49 -9.23
CA LEU A 215 -11.30 12.69 -10.68
C LEU A 215 -12.18 11.60 -11.32
N TYR A 216 -12.02 10.34 -10.90
CA TYR A 216 -12.76 9.19 -11.46
C TYR A 216 -14.23 9.11 -11.06
N MET A 217 -14.69 9.91 -10.09
CA MET A 217 -16.13 10.06 -9.80
C MET A 217 -16.89 10.82 -10.90
N PHE A 218 -16.17 11.48 -11.81
CA PHE A 218 -16.69 12.16 -13.00
C PHE A 218 -16.39 11.34 -14.26
N PRO A 219 -17.37 11.05 -15.14
CA PRO A 219 -17.12 10.39 -16.42
C PRO A 219 -16.08 11.11 -17.28
N GLU A 220 -16.14 12.45 -17.31
CA GLU A 220 -15.21 13.30 -18.03
C GLU A 220 -13.77 13.15 -17.52
N GLY A 221 -13.58 12.90 -16.22
CA GLY A 221 -12.25 12.66 -15.64
C GLY A 221 -11.59 11.39 -16.17
N ARG A 222 -12.39 10.37 -16.51
CA ARG A 222 -11.92 9.09 -17.09
C ARG A 222 -11.52 9.24 -18.55
N ASP A 223 -12.33 9.97 -19.31
CA ASP A 223 -12.11 10.17 -20.75
C ASP A 223 -10.97 11.17 -21.04
N ARG A 224 -10.63 12.02 -20.06
CA ARG A 224 -9.62 13.08 -20.19
C ARG A 224 -8.29 12.78 -19.50
N LEU A 225 -8.19 11.72 -18.69
CA LEU A 225 -6.92 11.36 -18.06
C LEU A 225 -5.94 10.84 -19.12
N VAL A 226 -4.80 11.54 -19.29
CA VAL A 226 -3.73 11.15 -20.22
C VAL A 226 -2.44 10.71 -19.53
N GLY A 227 -2.41 10.75 -18.20
CA GLY A 227 -1.37 10.08 -17.41
C GLY A 227 -1.47 10.33 -15.91
N THR A 228 -0.79 9.50 -15.12
CA THR A 228 -0.74 9.61 -13.66
C THR A 228 0.66 9.30 -13.15
N GLU A 229 0.99 9.71 -11.94
CA GLU A 229 2.18 9.24 -11.20
C GLU A 229 1.83 8.02 -10.34
N SER A 230 2.73 7.03 -10.27
CA SER A 230 2.67 5.98 -9.25
C SER A 230 3.65 6.23 -8.11
N ARG A 231 3.16 6.17 -6.86
CA ARG A 231 3.97 6.28 -5.63
C ARG A 231 3.86 5.09 -4.67
N SER A 232 3.03 4.09 -5.00
CA SER A 232 2.91 2.84 -4.24
C SER A 232 2.46 1.73 -5.18
N ALA A 233 2.78 0.48 -4.83
CA ALA A 233 2.38 -0.68 -5.63
C ALA A 233 0.86 -0.75 -5.87
N THR A 234 0.06 -0.31 -4.90
CA THR A 234 -1.42 -0.35 -4.94
C THR A 234 -2.07 0.91 -5.52
N ALA A 235 -1.32 1.97 -5.85
CA ALA A 235 -1.88 3.25 -6.29
C ALA A 235 -2.81 3.15 -7.51
N SER A 236 -2.65 2.07 -8.29
CA SER A 236 -3.37 1.80 -9.53
C SER A 236 -4.35 0.62 -9.44
N ASP A 237 -4.49 -0.05 -8.29
CA ASP A 237 -5.20 -1.34 -8.20
C ASP A 237 -6.73 -1.24 -8.29
N PHE A 238 -7.31 -0.11 -7.88
CA PHE A 238 -8.76 0.06 -7.85
C PHE A 238 -9.36 0.43 -9.21
N LEU A 239 -8.71 1.33 -9.95
CA LEU A 239 -9.31 1.95 -11.13
C LEU A 239 -9.52 1.01 -12.34
N PRO A 240 -8.75 -0.07 -12.57
CA PRO A 240 -9.07 -1.09 -13.57
C PRO A 240 -10.44 -1.76 -13.35
N PHE A 241 -10.93 -1.83 -12.11
CA PHE A 241 -12.28 -2.33 -11.81
C PHE A 241 -13.39 -1.31 -12.13
N VAL A 242 -13.06 -0.01 -12.13
CA VAL A 242 -13.97 1.10 -12.49
C VAL A 242 -14.00 1.32 -14.00
N ASP A 243 -12.83 1.31 -14.62
CA ASP A 243 -12.63 1.53 -16.05
C ASP A 243 -11.39 0.72 -16.53
N PRO A 244 -11.58 -0.41 -17.22
CA PRO A 244 -10.48 -1.21 -17.75
C PRO A 244 -9.56 -0.47 -18.73
N ARG A 245 -9.96 0.69 -19.27
CA ARG A 245 -9.09 1.54 -20.08
C ARG A 245 -7.94 2.15 -19.26
N PHE A 246 -8.07 2.21 -17.93
CA PHE A 246 -7.03 2.74 -17.05
C PHE A 246 -5.69 1.98 -17.17
N GLU A 247 -5.71 0.68 -17.52
CA GLU A 247 -4.48 -0.09 -17.80
C GLU A 247 -3.66 0.44 -19.00
N GLN A 248 -4.24 1.31 -19.83
CA GLN A 248 -3.62 1.94 -20.99
C GLN A 248 -3.16 3.38 -20.71
N VAL A 249 -3.48 3.92 -19.53
CA VAL A 249 -3.08 5.28 -19.13
C VAL A 249 -1.58 5.29 -18.79
N PRO A 250 -0.77 6.16 -19.43
CA PRO A 250 0.63 6.33 -19.10
C PRO A 250 0.84 6.59 -17.61
N THR A 251 1.56 5.68 -16.95
CA THR A 251 1.93 5.82 -15.54
C THR A 251 3.41 6.19 -15.45
N LEU A 252 3.68 7.38 -14.93
CA LEU A 252 5.03 7.89 -14.69
C LEU A 252 5.59 7.30 -13.39
N ASP A 253 6.91 7.09 -13.36
CA ASP A 253 7.66 6.76 -12.15
C ASP A 253 7.50 7.86 -11.08
N ALA A 254 7.73 7.49 -9.82
CA ALA A 254 7.68 8.42 -8.70
C ALA A 254 8.68 9.59 -8.87
N HIS A 255 8.19 10.79 -8.56
CA HIS A 255 8.85 12.08 -8.72
C HIS A 255 9.22 12.42 -10.19
N PRO A 256 8.25 12.43 -11.11
CA PRO A 256 8.51 12.78 -12.51
C PRO A 256 8.92 14.26 -12.60
N ASN A 257 9.88 14.55 -13.49
CA ASN A 257 10.24 15.93 -13.80
C ASN A 257 9.22 16.58 -14.76
N VAL A 258 9.35 17.89 -14.93
CA VAL A 258 8.45 18.70 -15.76
C VAL A 258 8.51 18.27 -17.23
N GLU A 259 9.68 17.85 -17.73
CA GLU A 259 9.82 17.34 -19.09
C GLU A 259 9.02 16.05 -19.30
N GLN A 260 9.07 15.10 -18.37
CA GLN A 260 8.27 13.86 -18.38
C GLN A 260 6.77 14.16 -18.36
N ILE A 261 6.32 15.06 -17.48
CA ILE A 261 4.92 15.50 -17.44
C ILE A 261 4.51 16.15 -18.79
N ALA A 262 5.36 17.03 -19.33
CA ALA A 262 5.10 17.73 -20.59
C ALA A 262 5.06 16.79 -21.82
N THR A 263 5.75 15.63 -21.80
CA THR A 263 5.61 14.62 -22.87
C THR A 263 4.19 14.08 -23.03
N LEU A 264 3.38 14.15 -21.97
CA LEU A 264 1.98 13.76 -22.01
C LEU A 264 1.07 14.87 -22.57
N ALA A 265 1.63 16.04 -22.87
CA ALA A 265 0.92 17.24 -23.34
C ALA A 265 -0.38 17.53 -22.56
N PRO A 266 -0.34 17.74 -21.23
CA PRO A 266 -1.52 18.06 -20.45
C PRO A 266 -1.98 19.51 -20.66
N ASP A 267 -3.29 19.72 -20.69
CA ASP A 267 -3.93 21.03 -20.62
C ASP A 267 -4.23 21.44 -19.17
N LEU A 268 -4.16 20.49 -18.23
CA LEU A 268 -4.26 20.70 -16.78
C LEU A 268 -3.50 19.60 -16.04
N VAL A 269 -2.74 19.98 -15.03
CA VAL A 269 -2.17 19.05 -14.04
C VAL A 269 -2.93 19.19 -12.72
N ILE A 270 -3.39 18.09 -12.14
CA ILE A 270 -4.01 18.06 -10.80
C ILE A 270 -2.98 17.49 -9.81
N MET A 271 -2.80 18.19 -8.69
CA MET A 271 -1.88 17.80 -7.61
C MET A 271 -2.59 17.86 -6.27
N LYS A 272 -2.32 16.91 -5.37
CA LYS A 272 -2.79 17.02 -3.98
C LYS A 272 -1.80 17.81 -3.13
N GLY A 273 -2.29 18.84 -2.45
CA GLY A 273 -1.53 19.75 -1.60
C GLY A 273 -2.29 21.05 -1.31
N ILE A 274 -1.86 21.77 -0.27
CA ILE A 274 -2.39 23.08 0.15
C ILE A 274 -1.36 24.23 0.00
N ALA A 275 -0.28 23.97 -0.73
CA ALA A 275 0.82 24.89 -0.96
C ALA A 275 1.55 24.51 -2.24
N GLU A 276 2.15 25.51 -2.90
CA GLU A 276 2.92 25.35 -4.12
C GLU A 276 4.23 24.57 -3.86
N ASP A 277 4.66 23.80 -4.85
CA ASP A 277 5.97 23.16 -4.89
C ASP A 277 6.72 23.47 -6.19
N GLU A 278 8.01 23.13 -6.22
CA GLU A 278 8.91 23.39 -7.34
C GLU A 278 8.43 22.77 -8.67
N THR A 279 7.59 21.72 -8.62
CA THR A 279 7.00 21.10 -9.81
C THR A 279 5.94 22.01 -10.41
N ALA A 280 5.05 22.58 -9.58
CA ALA A 280 4.01 23.49 -10.05
C ALA A 280 4.59 24.81 -10.59
N ASP A 281 5.61 25.37 -9.93
CA ASP A 281 6.35 26.55 -10.42
C ASP A 281 6.96 26.31 -11.81
N ALA A 282 7.52 25.13 -12.04
CA ALA A 282 8.17 24.78 -13.30
C ALA A 282 7.16 24.41 -14.42
N LEU A 283 5.99 23.85 -14.08
CA LEU A 283 4.88 23.65 -15.03
C LEU A 283 4.29 24.99 -15.49
N ALA A 284 4.09 25.94 -14.57
CA ALA A 284 3.59 27.27 -14.89
C ALA A 284 4.53 28.06 -15.82
N GLN A 285 5.86 27.83 -15.74
CA GLN A 285 6.85 28.43 -16.64
C GLN A 285 6.77 27.96 -18.10
N ILE A 286 6.04 26.87 -18.36
CA ILE A 286 5.79 26.35 -19.72
C ILE A 286 4.29 26.39 -20.08
N ASP A 287 3.55 27.31 -19.46
CA ASP A 287 2.13 27.58 -19.69
C ASP A 287 1.18 26.38 -19.43
N ILE A 288 1.61 25.40 -18.62
CA ILE A 288 0.75 24.28 -18.17
C ILE A 288 0.12 24.65 -16.81
N PRO A 289 -1.22 24.83 -16.71
CA PRO A 289 -1.86 25.19 -15.46
C PRO A 289 -1.92 24.01 -14.49
N VAL A 290 -1.89 24.34 -13.20
CA VAL A 290 -1.96 23.37 -12.09
C VAL A 290 -3.17 23.67 -11.21
N LEU A 291 -3.96 22.65 -10.89
CA LEU A 291 -5.03 22.70 -9.89
C LEU A 291 -4.60 21.92 -8.64
N TYR A 292 -4.48 22.62 -7.51
CA TYR A 292 -4.32 21.94 -6.21
C TYR A 292 -5.66 21.51 -5.61
N VAL A 293 -5.70 20.27 -5.09
CA VAL A 293 -6.77 19.75 -4.23
C VAL A 293 -6.22 19.39 -2.84
N GLY A 294 -6.94 19.71 -1.77
CA GLY A 294 -6.49 19.49 -0.39
C GLY A 294 -6.84 18.10 0.13
N LEU A 295 -8.15 17.81 0.11
CA LEU A 295 -8.83 16.60 0.60
C LEU A 295 -8.62 16.24 2.09
N GLU A 296 -7.85 17.01 2.87
CA GLU A 296 -7.49 16.64 4.25
C GLU A 296 -8.68 16.75 5.23
N THR A 297 -9.68 17.56 4.87
CA THR A 297 -10.90 17.79 5.67
C THR A 297 -12.17 17.55 4.86
N VAL A 298 -13.29 17.36 5.55
CA VAL A 298 -14.62 17.23 4.91
C VAL A 298 -14.97 18.49 4.11
N GLU A 299 -14.63 19.66 4.64
CA GLU A 299 -14.84 20.96 4.02
C GLU A 299 -13.96 21.18 2.78
N GLU A 300 -12.68 20.77 2.82
CA GLU A 300 -11.81 20.74 1.65
C GLU A 300 -12.35 19.78 0.59
N PHE A 301 -12.73 18.55 0.95
CA PHE A 301 -13.28 17.57 0.03
C PHE A 301 -14.47 18.12 -0.77
N PHE A 302 -15.42 18.82 -0.13
CA PHE A 302 -16.53 19.45 -0.85
C PHE A 302 -16.10 20.61 -1.76
N THR A 303 -15.05 21.35 -1.38
CA THR A 303 -14.49 22.46 -2.16
C THR A 303 -13.75 21.95 -3.39
N ASP A 304 -12.91 20.93 -3.20
CA ASP A 304 -12.16 20.24 -4.25
C ASP A 304 -13.09 19.53 -5.23
N LEU A 305 -14.16 18.90 -4.74
CA LEU A 305 -15.21 18.30 -5.55
C LEU A 305 -15.91 19.33 -6.46
N ALA A 306 -16.23 20.51 -5.92
CA ALA A 306 -16.81 21.61 -6.70
C ALA A 306 -15.80 22.15 -7.74
N ASN A 307 -14.53 22.30 -7.37
CA ASN A 307 -13.46 22.74 -8.25
C ASN A 307 -13.21 21.75 -9.41
N VAL A 308 -13.13 20.44 -9.11
CA VAL A 308 -12.98 19.38 -10.13
C VAL A 308 -14.20 19.34 -11.05
N GLY A 309 -15.42 19.46 -10.50
CA GLY A 309 -16.64 19.59 -11.31
C GLY A 309 -16.64 20.81 -12.23
N ALA A 310 -16.15 21.95 -11.74
CA ALA A 310 -16.04 23.19 -12.52
C ALA A 310 -15.04 23.06 -13.67
N VAL A 311 -13.81 22.57 -13.44
CA VAL A 311 -12.83 22.39 -14.54
C VAL A 311 -13.23 21.30 -15.51
N LEU A 312 -13.95 20.26 -15.09
CA LEU A 312 -14.50 19.27 -16.04
C LEU A 312 -15.71 19.80 -16.82
N GLY A 313 -16.35 20.88 -16.37
CA GLY A 313 -17.55 21.44 -16.96
C GLY A 313 -18.85 20.72 -16.57
N ASN A 314 -18.82 19.98 -15.45
CA ASN A 314 -19.94 19.21 -14.93
C ASN A 314 -20.18 19.51 -13.42
N PRO A 315 -20.65 20.72 -13.07
CA PRO A 315 -20.97 21.07 -11.69
C PRO A 315 -22.20 20.30 -11.17
N GLU A 316 -23.14 19.91 -12.04
CA GLU A 316 -24.32 19.11 -11.65
C GLU A 316 -23.89 17.76 -11.05
N ARG A 317 -22.88 17.11 -11.65
CA ARG A 317 -22.29 15.89 -11.11
C ARG A 317 -21.59 16.11 -9.76
N ALA A 318 -20.93 17.26 -9.57
CA ALA A 318 -20.36 17.60 -8.27
C ALA A 318 -21.43 17.77 -7.19
N ASP A 319 -22.59 18.37 -7.53
CA ASP A 319 -23.74 18.49 -6.63
C ASP A 319 -24.39 17.13 -6.31
N GLU A 320 -24.51 16.21 -7.30
CA GLU A 320 -24.96 14.83 -7.06
C GLU A 320 -24.07 14.09 -6.06
N ILE A 321 -22.75 14.14 -6.28
CA ILE A 321 -21.76 13.53 -5.39
C ILE A 321 -21.86 14.20 -4.02
N ALA A 322 -21.90 15.54 -3.95
CA ALA A 322 -22.00 16.25 -2.68
C ALA A 322 -23.28 15.89 -1.90
N ALA A 323 -24.41 15.69 -2.58
CA ALA A 323 -25.66 15.24 -1.96
C ALA A 323 -25.56 13.81 -1.39
N PHE A 324 -24.82 12.90 -2.04
CA PHE A 324 -24.53 11.58 -1.49
C PHE A 324 -23.83 11.69 -0.13
N TYR A 325 -22.70 12.40 -0.05
CA TYR A 325 -21.95 12.58 1.20
C TYR A 325 -22.77 13.33 2.27
N ARG A 326 -23.42 14.44 1.91
CA ARG A 326 -24.23 15.24 2.84
C ARG A 326 -25.34 14.39 3.49
N SER A 327 -26.08 13.59 2.72
CA SER A 327 -27.14 12.73 3.27
C SER A 327 -26.65 11.72 4.33
N ARG A 328 -25.39 11.27 4.23
CA ARG A 328 -24.77 10.39 5.24
C ARG A 328 -24.29 11.19 6.47
N LEU A 329 -23.66 12.35 6.26
CA LEU A 329 -23.26 13.26 7.33
C LEU A 329 -24.46 13.78 8.14
N ASP A 330 -25.58 14.07 7.48
CA ASP A 330 -26.83 14.48 8.10
C ASP A 330 -27.38 13.34 8.97
N ARG A 331 -27.45 12.10 8.44
CA ARG A 331 -27.84 10.90 9.22
C ARG A 331 -26.97 10.70 10.46
N LEU A 332 -25.64 10.86 10.33
CA LEU A 332 -24.71 10.78 11.46
C LEU A 332 -25.00 11.87 12.50
N SER A 333 -25.15 13.12 12.06
CA SER A 333 -25.43 14.26 12.92
C SER A 333 -26.77 14.12 13.64
N GLU A 334 -27.85 13.80 12.93
CA GLU A 334 -29.20 13.63 13.51
C GLU A 334 -29.23 12.58 14.62
N ARG A 335 -28.52 11.46 14.42
CA ARG A 335 -28.54 10.33 15.36
C ARG A 335 -27.59 10.51 16.55
N THR A 336 -26.52 11.29 16.41
CA THR A 336 -25.51 11.49 17.46
C THR A 336 -25.66 12.83 18.21
N ALA A 337 -26.39 13.81 17.68
CA ALA A 337 -26.54 15.14 18.30
C ALA A 337 -27.18 15.11 19.69
N GLU A 338 -28.02 14.12 19.99
CA GLU A 338 -28.66 13.96 21.31
C GLU A 338 -27.78 13.24 22.34
N VAL A 339 -26.61 12.71 21.96
CA VAL A 339 -25.68 12.03 22.88
C VAL A 339 -24.88 13.08 23.64
N PRO A 340 -25.06 13.24 24.97
CA PRO A 340 -24.26 14.18 25.76
C PRO A 340 -22.77 13.84 25.68
N ASN A 341 -21.90 14.85 25.66
CA ASN A 341 -20.46 14.63 25.51
C ASN A 341 -19.87 13.67 26.57
N ASP A 342 -20.37 13.74 27.80
CA ASP A 342 -19.94 12.89 28.92
C ASP A 342 -20.45 11.44 28.80
N ASP A 343 -21.47 11.19 27.98
CA ASP A 343 -22.08 9.87 27.72
C ASP A 343 -21.63 9.28 26.36
N ARG A 344 -20.74 9.95 25.62
CA ARG A 344 -20.18 9.41 24.36
C ARG A 344 -19.24 8.24 24.66
N PRO A 345 -19.36 7.09 23.95
CA PRO A 345 -18.46 5.96 24.14
C PRO A 345 -17.00 6.37 23.94
N ARG A 346 -16.13 5.87 24.82
CA ARG A 346 -14.70 6.15 24.83
C ARG A 346 -14.01 5.35 23.72
N VAL A 347 -13.66 6.02 22.64
CA VAL A 347 -13.10 5.38 21.44
C VAL A 347 -11.60 5.64 21.35
N LEU A 348 -10.84 4.58 21.07
CA LEU A 348 -9.44 4.65 20.66
C LEU A 348 -9.30 4.20 19.21
N LEU A 349 -8.88 5.09 18.32
CA LEU A 349 -8.47 4.78 16.96
C LEU A 349 -6.95 4.90 16.88
N LEU A 350 -6.27 3.88 16.38
CA LEU A 350 -4.81 3.84 16.29
C LEU A 350 -4.34 3.15 15.00
N GLU A 351 -3.14 3.51 14.55
CA GLU A 351 -2.39 2.78 13.53
C GLU A 351 -1.51 1.72 14.19
N TYR A 352 -1.54 0.49 13.66
CA TYR A 352 -0.57 -0.56 13.98
C TYR A 352 0.60 -0.53 13.00
N SER A 353 1.82 -0.52 13.52
CA SER A 353 3.05 -0.60 12.73
C SER A 353 4.00 -1.65 13.31
N ASP A 354 4.34 -2.67 12.52
CA ASP A 354 5.50 -3.53 12.75
C ASP A 354 6.59 -3.16 11.73
N ARG A 355 7.61 -2.44 12.18
CA ARG A 355 8.76 -2.07 11.34
C ARG A 355 10.03 -2.68 11.92
N GLY A 356 10.46 -3.79 11.32
CA GLY A 356 11.71 -4.47 11.69
C GLY A 356 11.62 -5.26 13.00
N GLY A 357 10.43 -5.66 13.43
CA GLY A 357 10.20 -6.38 14.69
C GLY A 357 10.01 -5.47 15.91
N GLU A 358 10.02 -4.14 15.72
CA GLU A 358 9.52 -3.19 16.72
C GLU A 358 8.05 -2.87 16.42
N VAL A 359 7.16 -3.46 17.23
CA VAL A 359 5.73 -3.15 17.21
C VAL A 359 5.50 -1.81 17.91
N ALA A 360 4.99 -0.84 17.15
CA ALA A 360 4.56 0.46 17.61
C ALA A 360 3.07 0.67 17.29
N VAL A 361 2.39 1.43 18.15
CA VAL A 361 1.02 1.91 17.90
C VAL A 361 0.99 3.43 17.98
N GLN A 362 0.27 4.07 17.07
CA GLN A 362 0.23 5.52 16.91
C GLN A 362 -1.20 6.04 16.90
N VAL A 363 -1.46 7.19 17.51
CA VAL A 363 -2.76 7.88 17.47
C VAL A 363 -2.72 9.10 16.54
N PRO A 364 -3.81 9.42 15.84
CA PRO A 364 -3.83 10.48 14.84
C PRO A 364 -3.88 11.88 15.48
N ALA A 365 -3.44 12.89 14.72
CA ALA A 365 -3.56 14.28 15.13
C ALA A 365 -5.03 14.74 15.19
N ARG A 366 -5.33 15.75 16.02
CA ARG A 366 -6.70 16.25 16.24
C ARG A 366 -7.43 16.64 14.95
N THR A 367 -6.72 17.24 14.00
CA THR A 367 -7.30 17.80 12.76
C THR A 367 -7.36 16.82 11.61
N TRP A 368 -6.84 15.60 11.77
CA TRP A 368 -6.78 14.59 10.71
C TRP A 368 -8.10 13.84 10.56
N MET A 369 -8.36 13.35 9.35
CA MET A 369 -9.59 12.64 8.98
C MET A 369 -9.96 11.59 10.03
N GLN A 370 -9.04 10.70 10.41
CA GLN A 370 -9.24 9.65 11.42
C GLN A 370 -9.89 10.16 12.74
N THR A 371 -9.44 11.31 13.24
CA THR A 371 -10.04 11.92 14.45
C THR A 371 -11.43 12.47 14.18
N VAL A 372 -11.60 13.15 13.04
CA VAL A 372 -12.88 13.70 12.60
C VAL A 372 -13.92 12.58 12.41
N GLU A 373 -13.51 11.41 11.90
CA GLU A 373 -14.41 10.26 11.74
C GLU A 373 -14.97 9.78 13.08
N VAL A 374 -14.13 9.64 14.11
CA VAL A 374 -14.57 9.27 15.47
C VAL A 374 -15.48 10.33 16.09
N GLU A 375 -15.15 11.63 15.96
CA GLU A 375 -15.97 12.72 16.49
C GLU A 375 -17.34 12.82 15.78
N LYS A 376 -17.39 12.60 14.45
CA LYS A 376 -18.62 12.61 13.62
C LYS A 376 -19.46 11.35 13.78
N ALA A 377 -18.86 10.20 14.03
CA ALA A 377 -19.54 8.97 14.42
C ALA A 377 -20.11 9.00 15.85
N GLY A 378 -19.88 10.10 16.60
CA GLY A 378 -20.44 10.29 17.94
C GLY A 378 -19.65 9.62 19.06
N GLY A 379 -18.38 9.25 18.82
CA GLY A 379 -17.46 8.77 19.85
C GLY A 379 -16.76 9.91 20.59
N HIS A 380 -16.10 9.56 21.70
CA HIS A 380 -15.13 10.41 22.41
C HIS A 380 -13.71 9.89 22.13
N PRO A 381 -12.89 10.60 21.32
CA PRO A 381 -11.53 10.19 20.98
C PRO A 381 -10.57 10.34 22.18
N VAL A 382 -10.36 9.25 22.92
CA VAL A 382 -9.69 9.28 24.25
C VAL A 382 -8.27 9.84 24.24
N TRP A 383 -7.58 9.77 23.11
CA TRP A 383 -6.20 10.27 23.01
C TRP A 383 -6.11 11.80 23.11
N LEU A 384 -7.22 12.49 22.85
CA LEU A 384 -7.31 13.95 22.96
C LEU A 384 -7.43 14.44 24.41
N ASP A 385 -7.68 13.55 25.38
CA ASP A 385 -7.70 13.85 26.83
C ASP A 385 -6.29 14.21 27.35
N SER A 386 -5.23 13.84 26.63
CA SER A 386 -3.82 13.98 27.03
C SER A 386 -3.07 14.99 26.17
N ALA A 387 -3.28 16.27 26.45
CA ALA A 387 -2.87 17.36 25.57
C ALA A 387 -1.35 17.62 25.53
N ALA A 388 -0.73 17.19 24.42
CA ALA A 388 0.08 18.09 23.60
C ALA A 388 -0.43 17.96 22.15
N PRO A 389 -0.92 19.04 21.51
CA PRO A 389 -1.24 19.00 20.08
C PRO A 389 0.04 18.68 19.30
N THR A 390 -0.04 17.63 18.49
CA THR A 390 1.03 17.16 17.60
C THR A 390 0.55 17.25 16.16
N ASP A 391 1.41 17.74 15.28
CA ASP A 391 1.13 17.82 13.84
C ASP A 391 1.46 16.49 13.14
N GLY A 392 0.86 15.39 13.63
CA GLY A 392 0.94 14.06 13.02
C GLY A 392 0.71 12.88 13.96
N TRP A 393 0.93 11.67 13.43
CA TRP A 393 0.93 10.42 14.19
C TRP A 393 1.80 10.52 15.44
N THR A 394 1.24 10.12 16.58
CA THR A 394 1.92 10.14 17.88
C THR A 394 2.04 8.73 18.44
N VAL A 395 3.28 8.24 18.60
CA VAL A 395 3.56 6.93 19.20
C VAL A 395 3.08 6.90 20.65
N VAL A 396 2.32 5.88 21.02
CA VAL A 396 1.79 5.65 22.38
C VAL A 396 2.21 4.28 22.91
N ASN A 397 2.00 4.06 24.21
CA ASN A 397 2.30 2.78 24.86
C ASN A 397 1.07 2.21 25.59
N LEU A 398 1.14 0.93 25.94
CA LEU A 398 0.08 0.21 26.63
C LEU A 398 -0.31 0.80 28.00
N GLU A 399 0.60 1.42 28.75
CA GLU A 399 0.21 2.10 30.00
C GLU A 399 -0.64 3.34 29.74
N GLN A 400 -0.37 4.06 28.65
CA GLN A 400 -1.14 5.23 28.24
C GLN A 400 -2.52 4.81 27.72
N ILE A 401 -2.60 3.76 26.91
CA ILE A 401 -3.86 3.14 26.47
C ILE A 401 -4.68 2.66 27.69
N ALA A 402 -4.07 1.98 28.65
CA ALA A 402 -4.74 1.52 29.87
C ALA A 402 -5.20 2.67 30.78
N ARG A 403 -4.53 3.83 30.78
CA ARG A 403 -4.97 5.04 31.49
C ARG A 403 -6.12 5.75 30.77
N TRP A 404 -6.19 5.64 29.45
CA TRP A 404 -7.30 6.16 28.66
C TRP A 404 -8.58 5.34 28.78
N ASP A 405 -8.46 4.05 29.13
CA ASP A 405 -9.57 3.16 29.43
C ASP A 405 -10.71 3.27 28.39
N PRO A 406 -10.43 2.96 27.11
CA PRO A 406 -11.42 2.98 26.06
C PRO A 406 -12.48 1.90 26.27
N ASP A 407 -13.69 2.18 25.80
CA ASP A 407 -14.76 1.20 25.64
C ASP A 407 -14.54 0.37 24.37
N MET A 408 -14.02 1.00 23.30
CA MET A 408 -13.77 0.36 22.01
C MET A 408 -12.41 0.74 21.42
N ILE A 409 -11.74 -0.22 20.78
CA ILE A 409 -10.46 -0.03 20.09
C ILE A 409 -10.59 -0.40 18.61
N PHE A 410 -10.25 0.55 17.74
CA PHE A 410 -10.20 0.38 16.29
C PHE A 410 -8.75 0.49 15.81
N VAL A 411 -8.29 -0.51 15.05
CA VAL A 411 -6.90 -0.66 14.62
C VAL A 411 -6.81 -0.50 13.11
N ILE A 412 -6.22 0.60 12.64
CA ILE A 412 -5.82 0.79 11.25
C ILE A 412 -4.63 -0.14 10.98
N VAL A 413 -4.83 -1.08 10.08
CA VAL A 413 -3.84 -2.06 9.64
C VAL A 413 -3.45 -1.73 8.20
N TRP A 414 -2.15 -1.58 7.95
CA TRP A 414 -1.63 -1.34 6.61
C TRP A 414 -2.02 -2.46 5.65
N TYR A 415 -2.40 -2.12 4.42
CA TYR A 415 -2.88 -3.07 3.38
C TYR A 415 -1.90 -4.22 3.05
N THR A 416 -0.63 -4.11 3.43
CA THR A 416 0.40 -5.15 3.28
C THR A 416 0.38 -6.22 4.38
N LEU A 417 -0.48 -6.06 5.40
CA LEU A 417 -0.63 -6.96 6.54
C LEU A 417 -2.06 -7.51 6.56
N ASP A 418 -2.25 -8.75 7.05
CA ASP A 418 -3.59 -9.29 7.24
C ASP A 418 -4.21 -8.71 8.54
N PRO A 419 -5.31 -7.95 8.49
CA PRO A 419 -5.98 -7.45 9.69
C PRO A 419 -6.43 -8.58 10.63
N GLN A 420 -6.75 -9.78 10.13
CA GLN A 420 -7.13 -10.93 10.96
C GLN A 420 -5.94 -11.38 11.83
N GLU A 421 -4.75 -11.54 11.23
CA GLU A 421 -3.54 -11.95 11.96
C GLU A 421 -3.13 -10.90 12.99
N ILE A 422 -3.25 -9.60 12.67
CA ILE A 422 -2.93 -8.53 13.62
C ILE A 422 -3.91 -8.55 14.81
N ILE A 423 -5.22 -8.64 14.57
CA ILE A 423 -6.21 -8.62 15.66
C ILE A 423 -6.10 -9.88 16.53
N GLU A 424 -5.95 -11.07 15.95
CA GLU A 424 -5.69 -12.31 16.70
C GLU A 424 -4.38 -12.22 17.51
N GLY A 425 -3.32 -11.63 16.94
CA GLY A 425 -2.05 -11.39 17.62
C GLY A 425 -2.17 -10.43 18.81
N LEU A 426 -2.98 -9.37 18.69
CA LEU A 426 -3.29 -8.46 19.79
C LEU A 426 -4.14 -9.13 20.87
N GLN A 427 -5.19 -9.89 20.51
CA GLN A 427 -5.98 -10.68 21.46
C GLN A 427 -5.12 -11.70 22.23
N ALA A 428 -4.16 -12.35 21.56
CA ALA A 428 -3.25 -13.31 22.17
C ALA A 428 -2.16 -12.67 23.05
N ASN A 429 -1.89 -11.37 22.91
CA ASN A 429 -0.88 -10.66 23.68
C ASN A 429 -1.39 -10.37 25.12
N PRO A 430 -0.72 -10.89 26.18
CA PRO A 430 -1.20 -10.73 27.56
C PRO A 430 -1.32 -9.28 28.06
N GLN A 431 -0.64 -8.31 27.43
CA GLN A 431 -0.76 -6.90 27.80
C GLN A 431 -2.00 -6.24 27.18
N TRP A 432 -2.36 -6.63 25.95
CA TRP A 432 -3.57 -6.16 25.27
C TRP A 432 -4.81 -6.86 25.82
N ALA A 433 -4.75 -8.17 26.05
CA ALA A 433 -5.80 -8.95 26.72
C ALA A 433 -6.12 -8.49 28.17
N ALA A 434 -5.28 -7.61 28.76
CA ALA A 434 -5.53 -6.98 30.05
C ALA A 434 -6.40 -5.72 29.96
N LEU A 435 -6.63 -5.16 28.76
CA LEU A 435 -7.47 -3.98 28.53
C LEU A 435 -8.96 -4.37 28.56
N ARG A 436 -9.81 -3.51 29.14
CA ARG A 436 -11.26 -3.75 29.25
C ARG A 436 -11.91 -4.03 27.89
N ALA A 437 -11.73 -3.12 26.92
CA ALA A 437 -12.29 -3.29 25.57
C ALA A 437 -11.94 -4.65 24.94
N VAL A 438 -10.70 -5.15 25.12
CA VAL A 438 -10.30 -6.47 24.58
C VAL A 438 -10.96 -7.63 25.33
N GLN A 439 -11.23 -7.48 26.63
CA GLN A 439 -11.94 -8.49 27.45
C GLN A 439 -13.43 -8.56 27.12
N ASP A 440 -14.04 -7.41 26.83
CA ASP A 440 -15.45 -7.30 26.45
C ASP A 440 -15.69 -7.68 24.98
N GLY A 441 -14.63 -7.74 24.18
CA GLY A 441 -14.64 -8.17 22.77
C GLY A 441 -14.81 -7.02 21.77
N ASP A 442 -14.49 -5.81 22.20
CA ASP A 442 -14.57 -4.54 21.48
C ASP A 442 -13.20 -4.05 20.97
N LEU A 443 -12.45 -4.99 20.39
CA LEU A 443 -11.28 -4.74 19.57
C LEU A 443 -11.65 -5.04 18.11
N TYR A 444 -11.34 -4.14 17.18
CA TYR A 444 -11.74 -4.24 15.78
C TYR A 444 -10.62 -3.79 14.86
N ALA A 445 -10.47 -4.41 13.68
CA ALA A 445 -9.71 -3.77 12.60
C ALA A 445 -10.56 -2.66 11.96
N PHE A 446 -9.94 -1.54 11.63
CA PHE A 446 -10.60 -0.48 10.87
C PHE A 446 -10.90 -0.97 9.44
N PRO A 447 -12.07 -0.63 8.86
CA PRO A 447 -12.48 -1.18 7.59
C PRO A 447 -11.62 -0.71 6.41
N GLN A 448 -11.41 -1.64 5.48
CA GLN A 448 -10.70 -1.40 4.23
C GLN A 448 -11.28 -2.24 3.09
N ASP A 449 -10.96 -1.88 1.85
CA ASP A 449 -11.15 -2.73 0.67
C ASP A 449 -9.80 -3.04 -0.01
N ILE A 450 -9.47 -2.33 -1.09
CA ILE A 450 -8.13 -2.17 -1.66
C ILE A 450 -7.39 -1.04 -0.91
N PHE A 451 -8.15 -0.06 -0.39
CA PHE A 451 -7.67 1.07 0.40
C PHE A 451 -8.34 1.10 1.78
N GLY A 452 -7.63 1.63 2.77
CA GLY A 452 -8.20 1.93 4.09
C GLY A 452 -9.26 3.01 4.00
N TRP A 453 -10.39 2.83 4.69
CA TRP A 453 -11.47 3.82 4.70
C TRP A 453 -11.20 4.99 5.66
N ASP A 454 -10.00 5.07 6.27
CA ASP A 454 -9.60 6.06 7.29
C ASP A 454 -8.86 7.28 6.70
N GLN A 455 -8.54 7.21 5.41
CA GLN A 455 -7.66 8.16 4.72
C GLN A 455 -8.43 9.37 4.14
N PRO A 456 -7.74 10.52 3.90
CA PRO A 456 -8.28 11.67 3.18
C PRO A 456 -8.43 11.41 1.67
N GLU A 457 -9.17 10.37 1.33
CA GLU A 457 -9.54 9.90 -0.01
C GLU A 457 -11.03 9.55 -0.02
N PRO A 458 -11.75 9.55 -1.17
CA PRO A 458 -13.21 9.49 -1.21
C PRO A 458 -13.93 8.46 -0.31
N ARG A 459 -13.28 7.35 0.11
CA ARG A 459 -13.86 6.31 0.97
C ARG A 459 -14.15 6.71 2.42
N TRP A 460 -13.64 7.84 2.93
CA TRP A 460 -13.83 8.27 4.34
C TRP A 460 -15.29 8.22 4.82
N ILE A 461 -16.27 8.48 3.93
CA ILE A 461 -17.68 8.42 4.32
C ILE A 461 -18.15 6.99 4.69
N LEU A 462 -17.54 5.95 4.12
CA LEU A 462 -17.79 4.56 4.50
C LEU A 462 -17.20 4.27 5.88
N GLY A 463 -15.98 4.76 6.16
CA GLY A 463 -15.32 4.69 7.47
C GLY A 463 -16.15 5.32 8.58
N MET A 464 -16.59 6.57 8.38
CA MET A 464 -17.48 7.29 9.31
C MET A 464 -18.78 6.54 9.62
N ASN A 465 -19.43 5.97 8.60
CA ASN A 465 -20.70 5.26 8.81
C ASN A 465 -20.50 3.90 9.48
N TRP A 466 -19.43 3.17 9.14
CA TRP A 466 -19.06 1.93 9.80
C TRP A 466 -18.70 2.15 11.28
N LEU A 467 -17.96 3.21 11.60
CA LEU A 467 -17.68 3.57 13.01
C LEU A 467 -19.00 3.79 13.76
N ALA A 468 -19.95 4.52 13.18
CA ALA A 468 -21.22 4.81 13.83
C ALA A 468 -22.07 3.55 14.11
N THR A 469 -22.03 2.52 13.26
CA THR A 469 -22.71 1.24 13.53
C THR A 469 -22.07 0.46 14.68
N HIS A 470 -20.78 0.69 14.98
CA HIS A 470 -20.08 0.03 16.08
C HIS A 470 -20.18 0.83 17.38
N ILE A 471 -20.01 2.16 17.32
CA ILE A 471 -20.07 3.06 18.48
C ILE A 471 -21.50 3.18 19.02
N HIS A 472 -22.51 3.18 18.15
CA HIS A 472 -23.93 3.37 18.53
C HIS A 472 -24.86 2.33 17.87
N PRO A 473 -24.69 1.02 18.09
CA PRO A 473 -25.41 -0.02 17.35
C PRO A 473 -26.93 0.11 17.41
N GLU A 474 -27.50 0.47 18.57
CA GLU A 474 -28.95 0.70 18.73
C GLU A 474 -29.48 1.90 17.92
N ARG A 475 -28.63 2.88 17.59
CA ARG A 475 -29.01 4.08 16.80
C ARG A 475 -28.80 3.88 15.30
N PHE A 476 -28.13 2.81 14.89
CA PHE A 476 -27.78 2.52 13.50
C PHE A 476 -28.13 1.08 13.07
N GLU A 477 -29.07 0.42 13.77
CA GLU A 477 -29.54 -0.94 13.48
C GLU A 477 -30.13 -1.13 12.06
N ASP A 478 -30.58 -0.05 11.42
CA ASP A 478 -31.12 -0.01 10.06
C ASP A 478 -30.06 0.25 8.97
N VAL A 479 -28.80 0.51 9.34
CA VAL A 479 -27.71 0.79 8.39
C VAL A 479 -27.06 -0.51 7.93
N ASP A 480 -27.44 -0.94 6.73
CA ASP A 480 -26.74 -2.00 6.01
C ASP A 480 -25.45 -1.46 5.35
N MET A 481 -24.30 -1.73 5.99
CA MET A 481 -22.99 -1.34 5.45
C MET A 481 -22.64 -2.02 4.11
N HIS A 482 -23.14 -3.23 3.84
CA HIS A 482 -22.98 -3.85 2.53
C HIS A 482 -23.78 -3.07 1.46
N GLY A 483 -25.00 -2.65 1.81
CA GLY A 483 -25.82 -1.74 1.02
C GLY A 483 -25.17 -0.38 0.77
N GLU A 484 -24.50 0.21 1.77
CA GLU A 484 -23.76 1.47 1.60
C GLU A 484 -22.54 1.33 0.68
N VAL A 485 -21.77 0.24 0.78
CA VAL A 485 -20.68 -0.07 -0.17
C VAL A 485 -21.21 -0.19 -1.60
N MET A 486 -22.30 -0.95 -1.80
CA MET A 486 -22.95 -1.07 -3.11
C MET A 486 -23.45 0.28 -3.64
N ALA A 487 -24.04 1.11 -2.78
CA ALA A 487 -24.52 2.43 -3.15
C ALA A 487 -23.38 3.38 -3.51
N TYR A 488 -22.27 3.34 -2.77
CA TYR A 488 -21.08 4.16 -2.99
C TYR A 488 -20.43 3.86 -4.35
N PHE A 489 -20.04 2.62 -4.63
CA PHE A 489 -19.37 2.28 -5.90
C PHE A 489 -20.28 2.43 -7.12
N ARG A 490 -21.59 2.16 -6.96
CA ARG A 490 -22.56 2.40 -8.03
C ARG A 490 -22.81 3.89 -8.29
N THR A 491 -23.01 4.69 -7.25
CA THR A 491 -23.40 6.10 -7.41
C THR A 491 -22.22 6.97 -7.81
N LEU A 492 -21.06 6.76 -7.19
CA LEU A 492 -19.88 7.61 -7.38
C LEU A 492 -19.02 7.13 -8.56
N TYR A 493 -18.81 5.82 -8.68
CA TYR A 493 -17.96 5.24 -9.73
C TYR A 493 -18.76 4.62 -10.90
N GLY A 494 -20.09 4.61 -10.87
CA GLY A 494 -20.90 4.10 -11.98
C GLY A 494 -20.75 2.59 -12.20
N MET A 495 -20.26 1.85 -11.19
CA MET A 495 -20.02 0.42 -11.32
C MET A 495 -21.35 -0.35 -11.33
N GLU A 496 -21.44 -1.34 -12.22
CA GLU A 496 -22.58 -2.26 -12.26
C GLU A 496 -22.61 -3.16 -11.00
N PRO A 497 -23.78 -3.45 -10.40
CA PRO A 497 -23.89 -4.24 -9.17
C PRO A 497 -23.12 -5.57 -9.21
N ALA A 498 -23.21 -6.31 -10.32
CA ALA A 498 -22.52 -7.58 -10.49
C ALA A 498 -20.97 -7.45 -10.57
N ALA A 499 -20.45 -6.27 -10.95
CA ALA A 499 -19.01 -5.99 -10.89
C ALA A 499 -18.58 -5.67 -9.44
N ILE A 500 -19.39 -4.91 -8.69
CA ILE A 500 -19.12 -4.62 -7.27
C ILE A 500 -19.13 -5.92 -6.44
N GLU A 501 -20.11 -6.80 -6.67
CA GLU A 501 -20.19 -8.13 -6.05
C GLU A 501 -19.01 -9.05 -6.37
N ARG A 502 -18.47 -8.97 -7.59
CA ARG A 502 -17.35 -9.81 -8.03
C ARG A 502 -15.99 -9.28 -7.58
N ASP A 503 -15.78 -7.97 -7.69
CA ASP A 503 -14.45 -7.36 -7.63
C ASP A 503 -14.19 -6.57 -6.35
N ILE A 504 -15.21 -5.96 -5.76
CA ILE A 504 -15.04 -5.08 -4.59
C ILE A 504 -15.40 -5.80 -3.29
N LEU A 505 -16.61 -6.34 -3.19
CA LEU A 505 -17.12 -6.94 -1.96
C LEU A 505 -16.24 -8.08 -1.38
N PRO A 506 -15.61 -8.96 -2.18
CA PRO A 506 -14.68 -9.97 -1.65
C PRO A 506 -13.40 -9.40 -1.03
N ARG A 507 -13.07 -8.14 -1.29
CA ARG A 507 -11.92 -7.42 -0.74
C ARG A 507 -12.27 -6.60 0.50
N VAL A 508 -13.55 -6.28 0.74
CA VAL A 508 -13.98 -5.56 1.94
C VAL A 508 -13.65 -6.36 3.20
N ARG A 509 -13.05 -5.71 4.19
CA ARG A 509 -12.69 -6.26 5.51
C ARG A 509 -13.28 -5.36 6.58
N MET A 510 -14.57 -5.56 6.88
CA MET A 510 -15.34 -4.69 7.81
C MET A 510 -15.94 -5.45 9.02
N HIS A 511 -15.48 -6.68 9.28
CA HIS A 511 -16.01 -7.56 10.34
C HIS A 511 -14.91 -8.28 11.14
N VAL A 512 -13.66 -7.81 11.06
CA VAL A 512 -12.51 -8.39 11.77
C VAL A 512 -12.47 -7.83 13.20
N ARG A 513 -12.48 -8.72 14.20
CA ARG A 513 -12.63 -8.40 15.63
C ARG A 513 -11.99 -9.44 16.54
#